data_AF-A0A7C1ARZ3-F1
#
_entry.id   AF-A0A7C1ARZ3-F1
#
_cell.length_a   1.000
_cell.length_b   1.000
_cell.length_c   1.000
_cell.angle_alpha   90.00
_cell.angle_beta   90.00
_cell.angle_gamma   90.00
#
_symmetry.space_group_name_H-M   'P 1'
#
loop_
_entity.id
_entity.type
_entity.pdbx_description
1 polymer ?
#
loop_
_entity_poly.entity_id
_entity_poly.type
_entity_poly.pdbx_seq_one_letter_code
_entity_poly.pdbx_strand_id
1 'polypeptide(L)'
;MYDRELVVDILHQIDNAIDKILYRFSVIKSANDFTDTPEGMEKLDSICMQLIAIGESLKNIDKIAGKSFLSRYGGVDWKGIKGMRDIITHHYFDIDAEAIFEVCRTHIPKLKEAINIILSDIKNNT
;
A
#
# COMPACT_ATOMS: atom_id res chain seq x y z
N MET A 1 3.06 -15.48 20.70
CA MET A 1 1.72 -15.36 20.10
C MET A 1 1.46 -13.89 19.94
N TYR A 2 1.15 -13.42 18.73
CA TYR A 2 0.91 -11.99 18.49
C TYR A 2 -0.58 -11.67 18.70
N ASP A 3 -0.89 -10.39 18.87
CA ASP A 3 -2.28 -9.92 18.95
C ASP A 3 -2.94 -10.05 17.58
N ARG A 4 -3.74 -11.11 17.43
CA ARG A 4 -4.32 -11.50 16.15
C ARG A 4 -5.45 -10.57 15.72
N GLU A 5 -6.27 -10.11 16.66
CA GLU A 5 -7.35 -9.16 16.36
C GLU A 5 -6.77 -7.84 15.85
N LEU A 6 -5.73 -7.34 16.54
CA LEU A 6 -5.05 -6.11 16.11
C LEU A 6 -4.41 -6.24 14.72
N VAL A 7 -3.80 -7.39 14.41
CA VAL A 7 -3.24 -7.62 13.07
C VAL A 7 -4.34 -7.65 12.00
N VAL A 8 -5.49 -8.28 12.27
CA VAL A 8 -6.64 -8.31 11.35
C VAL A 8 -7.18 -6.89 11.11
N ASP A 9 -7.30 -6.07 12.15
CA ASP A 9 -7.74 -4.68 12.02
C ASP A 9 -6.79 -3.87 11.14
N ILE A 10 -5.47 -4.02 11.33
CA ILE A 10 -4.48 -3.33 10.51
C ILE A 10 -4.54 -3.82 9.05
N LEU A 11 -4.72 -5.12 8.82
CA LEU A 11 -4.88 -5.66 7.47
C LEU A 11 -6.13 -5.10 6.78
N HIS A 12 -7.25 -4.95 7.49
CA HIS A 12 -8.44 -4.29 6.95
C HIS A 12 -8.22 -2.79 6.68
N GLN A 13 -7.42 -2.09 7.50
CA GLN A 13 -7.05 -0.70 7.20
C GLN A 13 -6.21 -0.59 5.93
N ILE A 14 -5.25 -1.50 5.74
CA ILE A 14 -4.45 -1.59 4.51
C ILE A 14 -5.37 -1.88 3.32
N ASP A 15 -6.28 -2.84 3.46
CA ASP A 15 -7.21 -3.23 2.41
C ASP A 15 -8.10 -2.07 1.93
N ASN A 16 -8.65 -1.31 2.88
CA ASN A 16 -9.42 -0.11 2.61
C ASN A 16 -8.59 1.01 1.95
N ALA A 17 -7.32 1.15 2.34
CA ALA A 17 -6.41 2.13 1.71
C ALA A 17 -6.08 1.73 0.26
N ILE A 18 -5.89 0.44 0.00
CA ILE A 18 -5.70 -0.11 -1.35
C ILE A 18 -6.92 0.17 -2.22
N ASP A 19 -8.14 -0.08 -1.73
CA ASP A 19 -9.35 0.16 -2.50
C ASP A 19 -9.53 1.64 -2.85
N LYS A 20 -9.15 2.55 -1.93
CA LYS A 20 -9.12 4.00 -2.22
C LYS A 20 -8.11 4.34 -3.31
N ILE A 21 -6.91 3.73 -3.29
CA ILE A 21 -5.91 3.93 -4.35
C ILE A 21 -6.48 3.45 -5.68
N LEU A 22 -6.96 2.22 -5.75
CA LEU A 22 -7.49 1.62 -6.98
C LEU A 22 -8.66 2.43 -7.56
N TYR A 23 -9.59 2.88 -6.71
CA TYR A 23 -10.69 3.74 -7.13
C TYR A 23 -10.19 5.07 -7.72
N ARG A 24 -9.29 5.76 -7.02
CA ARG A 24 -8.74 7.05 -7.48
C ARG A 24 -7.89 6.91 -8.73
N PHE A 25 -7.16 5.81 -8.85
CA PHE A 25 -6.30 5.50 -9.98
C PHE A 25 -7.09 5.06 -11.22
N SER A 26 -8.35 4.64 -11.08
CA SER A 26 -9.15 4.08 -12.19
C SER A 26 -9.32 5.01 -13.40
N VAL A 27 -9.19 6.31 -13.21
CA VAL A 27 -9.28 7.34 -14.27
C VAL A 27 -7.93 7.75 -14.84
N ILE A 28 -6.82 7.33 -14.22
CA ILE A 28 -5.45 7.66 -14.58
C ILE A 28 -4.95 6.61 -15.57
N LYS A 29 -4.62 7.02 -16.80
CA LYS A 29 -4.18 6.13 -17.89
C LYS A 29 -2.68 6.26 -18.17
N SER A 30 -2.08 7.38 -17.76
CA SER A 30 -0.66 7.69 -17.87
C SER A 30 -0.21 8.55 -16.69
N ALA A 31 1.10 8.67 -16.48
CA ALA A 31 1.65 9.55 -15.45
C ALA A 31 1.25 11.03 -15.65
N ASN A 32 1.14 11.47 -16.91
CA ASN A 32 0.72 12.84 -17.23
C ASN A 32 -0.68 13.17 -16.71
N ASP A 33 -1.58 12.19 -16.60
CA ASP A 33 -2.92 12.42 -16.04
C ASP A 33 -2.87 12.84 -14.55
N PHE A 34 -1.74 12.62 -13.86
CA PHE A 34 -1.50 13.17 -12.52
C PHE A 34 -1.06 14.64 -12.53
N THR A 35 -0.41 15.11 -13.59
CA THR A 35 0.28 16.42 -13.59
C THR A 35 -0.42 17.46 -14.47
N ASP A 36 -1.21 17.02 -15.45
CA ASP A 36 -1.78 17.89 -16.47
C ASP A 36 -2.96 18.73 -15.96
N THR A 37 -3.61 18.31 -14.86
CA THR A 37 -4.73 19.05 -14.26
C THR A 37 -4.65 19.15 -12.73
N PRO A 38 -5.28 20.16 -12.12
CA PRO A 38 -5.41 20.25 -10.65
C PRO A 38 -6.03 18.99 -10.03
N GLU A 39 -7.06 18.41 -10.66
CA GLU A 39 -7.73 17.20 -10.18
C GLU A 39 -6.81 15.98 -10.25
N GLY A 40 -5.95 15.92 -11.26
CA GLY A 40 -4.88 14.93 -11.37
C GLY A 40 -3.89 15.03 -10.21
N MET A 41 -3.45 16.25 -9.89
CA MET A 41 -2.53 16.49 -8.78
C MET A 41 -3.17 16.15 -7.43
N GLU A 42 -4.44 16.50 -7.23
CA GLU A 42 -5.19 16.08 -6.04
C GLU A 42 -5.26 14.55 -5.90
N LYS A 43 -5.39 13.82 -7.02
CA LYS A 43 -5.37 12.34 -7.02
C LYS A 43 -3.99 11.82 -6.64
N LEU A 44 -2.93 12.40 -7.20
CA LEU A 44 -1.54 12.06 -6.86
C LEU A 44 -1.29 12.25 -5.36
N ASP A 45 -1.59 13.43 -4.82
CA ASP A 45 -1.46 13.75 -3.40
C ASP A 45 -2.21 12.73 -2.53
N SER A 46 -3.46 12.46 -2.91
CA SER A 46 -4.33 11.55 -2.17
C SER A 46 -3.84 10.10 -2.20
N ILE A 47 -3.26 9.65 -3.31
CA ILE A 47 -2.65 8.32 -3.46
C ILE A 47 -1.37 8.23 -2.64
N CYS A 48 -0.47 9.22 -2.73
CA CYS A 48 0.74 9.30 -1.93
C CYS A 48 0.45 9.17 -0.43
N MET A 49 -0.61 9.83 0.06
CA MET A 49 -1.04 9.69 1.44
C MET A 49 -1.50 8.27 1.80
N GLN A 50 -2.19 7.56 0.90
CA GLN A 50 -2.55 6.15 1.16
C GLN A 50 -1.33 5.24 1.13
N LEU A 51 -0.37 5.47 0.22
CA LEU A 51 0.88 4.71 0.14
C LEU A 51 1.72 4.85 1.43
N ILE A 52 1.80 6.07 1.98
CA ILE A 52 2.41 6.32 3.30
C ILE A 52 1.71 5.51 4.39
N ALA A 53 0.38 5.58 4.45
CA ALA A 53 -0.40 4.89 5.46
C ALA A 53 -0.20 3.36 5.38
N ILE A 54 -0.21 2.79 4.16
CA ILE A 54 0.07 1.38 3.94
C ILE A 54 1.47 1.01 4.44
N GLY A 55 2.50 1.78 4.07
CA GLY A 55 3.88 1.51 4.49
C GLY A 55 4.05 1.56 6.02
N GLU A 56 3.39 2.51 6.69
CA GLU A 56 3.38 2.60 8.16
C GLU A 56 2.66 1.40 8.80
N SER A 57 1.48 1.03 8.28
CA SER A 57 0.72 -0.13 8.76
C SER A 57 1.50 -1.45 8.60
N LEU A 58 2.23 -1.62 7.49
CA LEU A 58 3.09 -2.80 7.29
C LEU A 58 4.27 -2.82 8.29
N LYS A 59 4.88 -1.66 8.58
CA LYS A 59 5.90 -1.55 9.65
C LYS A 59 5.29 -1.87 11.02
N ASN A 60 4.01 -1.55 11.26
CA ASN A 60 3.33 -1.87 12.50
C ASN A 60 3.07 -3.39 12.63
N ILE A 61 2.64 -4.05 11.56
CA ILE A 61 2.51 -5.52 11.53
C ILE A 61 3.84 -6.20 11.88
N ASP A 62 4.97 -5.74 11.33
CA ASP A 62 6.30 -6.27 11.68
C ASP A 62 6.60 -6.17 13.18
N LYS A 63 6.14 -5.11 13.86
CA LYS A 63 6.33 -4.90 15.30
C LYS A 63 5.46 -5.84 16.13
N ILE A 64 4.21 -6.07 15.70
CA ILE A 64 3.21 -6.85 16.45
C ILE A 64 3.39 -8.36 16.21
N ALA A 65 3.50 -8.76 14.95
CA ALA A 65 3.53 -10.16 14.51
C ALA A 65 4.94 -10.70 14.26
N GLY A 66 5.95 -9.82 14.29
CA GLY A 66 7.34 -10.14 13.98
C GLY A 66 7.65 -10.01 12.49
N LYS A 67 8.90 -9.65 12.17
CA LYS A 67 9.37 -9.39 10.79
C LYS A 67 9.21 -10.58 9.83
N SER A 68 9.13 -11.80 10.36
CA SER A 68 8.93 -13.00 9.56
C SER A 68 7.47 -13.20 9.11
N PHE A 69 6.51 -12.49 9.69
CA PHE A 69 5.08 -12.70 9.43
C PHE A 69 4.74 -12.45 7.95
N LEU A 70 5.01 -11.23 7.46
CA LEU A 70 4.74 -10.86 6.07
C LEU A 70 5.61 -11.64 5.09
N SER A 71 6.86 -11.98 5.46
CA SER A 71 7.80 -12.70 4.58
C SER A 71 7.36 -14.10 4.16
N ARG A 72 6.36 -14.67 4.84
CA ARG A 72 5.75 -15.96 4.46
C ARG A 72 4.93 -15.86 3.18
N TYR A 73 4.46 -14.66 2.86
CA TYR A 73 3.64 -14.38 1.68
C TYR A 73 4.57 -13.82 0.60
N GLY A 74 4.98 -14.69 -0.31
CA GLY A 74 5.81 -14.33 -1.47
C GLY A 74 5.05 -13.49 -2.51
N GLY A 75 5.76 -13.00 -3.52
CA GLY A 75 5.17 -12.26 -4.64
C GLY A 75 4.98 -10.76 -4.42
N VAL A 76 5.25 -10.27 -3.21
CA VAL A 76 5.23 -8.85 -2.86
C VAL A 76 6.60 -8.42 -2.33
N ASP A 77 7.11 -7.29 -2.83
CA ASP A 77 8.29 -6.64 -2.25
C ASP A 77 7.90 -5.85 -1.00
N TRP A 78 7.77 -6.56 0.12
CA TRP A 78 7.44 -5.96 1.41
C TRP A 78 8.43 -4.88 1.84
N LYS A 79 9.72 -5.06 1.51
CA LYS A 79 10.76 -4.10 1.88
C LYS A 79 10.59 -2.82 1.07
N GLY A 80 10.36 -2.94 -0.24
CA GLY A 80 10.09 -1.82 -1.14
C GLY A 80 8.86 -1.03 -0.71
N ILE A 81 7.72 -1.69 -0.44
CA ILE A 81 6.48 -0.99 -0.04
C ILE A 81 6.66 -0.26 1.31
N LYS A 82 7.35 -0.87 2.28
CA LYS A 82 7.67 -0.20 3.55
C LYS A 82 8.62 0.99 3.37
N GLY A 83 9.57 0.89 2.44
CA GLY A 83 10.51 1.95 2.11
C GLY A 83 9.88 3.10 1.33
N MET A 84 8.85 2.82 0.54
CA MET A 84 8.12 3.83 -0.24
C MET A 84 7.54 4.94 0.62
N ARG A 85 7.02 4.60 1.80
CA ARG A 85 6.60 5.60 2.80
C ARG A 85 7.71 6.60 3.11
N ASP A 86 8.94 6.13 3.29
CA ASP A 86 10.07 7.01 3.63
C ASP A 86 10.48 7.89 2.43
N ILE A 87 10.42 7.35 1.21
CA ILE A 87 10.67 8.12 -0.02
C ILE A 87 9.63 9.23 -0.16
N ILE A 88 8.34 8.89 -0.07
CA ILE A 88 7.25 9.84 -0.27
C ILE A 88 7.28 10.94 0.79
N THR A 89 7.54 10.61 2.07
CA THR A 89 7.53 11.64 3.13
C THR A 89 8.73 12.59 3.07
N HIS A 90 9.91 12.12 2.67
CA HIS A 90 11.13 12.95 2.71
C HIS A 90 11.40 13.66 1.39
N HIS A 91 10.96 13.08 0.27
CA HIS A 91 11.21 13.59 -1.07
C HIS A 91 9.91 13.95 -1.78
N TYR A 92 8.87 14.34 -1.03
CA TYR A 92 7.53 14.58 -1.56
C TYR A 92 7.51 15.51 -2.78
N PHE A 93 8.18 16.66 -2.66
CA PHE A 93 8.25 17.66 -3.73
C PHE A 93 9.01 17.19 -4.98
N ASP A 94 9.81 16.13 -4.82
CA ASP A 94 10.64 15.54 -5.88
C ASP A 94 10.08 14.18 -6.33
N ILE A 95 8.85 13.82 -5.93
CA ILE A 95 8.22 12.56 -6.34
C ILE A 95 8.00 12.57 -7.85
N ASP A 96 8.49 11.52 -8.49
CA ASP A 96 8.22 11.23 -9.89
C ASP A 96 6.82 10.62 -10.04
N ALA A 97 5.94 11.30 -10.77
CA ALA A 97 4.60 10.82 -11.09
C ALA A 97 4.62 9.50 -11.88
N GLU A 98 5.66 9.26 -12.69
CA GLU A 98 5.86 7.99 -13.41
C GLU A 98 6.09 6.85 -12.42
N ALA A 99 6.89 7.09 -11.38
CA ALA A 99 7.13 6.10 -10.34
C ALA A 99 5.84 5.75 -9.58
N ILE A 100 5.03 6.76 -9.23
CA ILE A 100 3.73 6.51 -8.56
C ILE A 100 2.75 5.79 -9.48
N PHE A 101 2.70 6.17 -10.76
CA PHE A 101 1.89 5.50 -11.77
C PHE A 101 2.24 4.01 -11.86
N GLU A 102 3.53 3.68 -11.99
CA GLU A 102 3.99 2.29 -12.05
C GLU A 102 3.68 1.50 -10.78
N VAL A 103 3.83 2.12 -9.61
CA VAL A 103 3.44 1.51 -8.33
C VAL A 103 1.95 1.16 -8.31
N CYS A 104 1.10 2.12 -8.67
CA CYS A 104 -0.35 1.91 -8.68
C CYS A 104 -0.77 0.85 -9.69
N ARG A 105 -0.14 0.84 -10.87
CA ARG A 105 -0.44 -0.10 -11.95
C ARG A 105 0.02 -1.53 -11.65
N THR A 106 1.17 -1.70 -11.01
CA THR A 106 1.85 -3.01 -10.96
C THR A 106 1.93 -3.62 -9.56
N HIS A 107 2.09 -2.80 -8.52
CA HIS A 107 2.38 -3.27 -7.16
C HIS A 107 1.15 -3.27 -6.27
N ILE A 108 0.25 -2.29 -6.41
CA ILE A 108 -0.97 -2.19 -5.59
C ILE A 108 -1.94 -3.34 -5.81
N PRO A 109 -2.21 -3.81 -7.06
CA PRO A 109 -3.03 -5.01 -7.27
C PRO A 109 -2.45 -6.26 -6.61
N LYS A 110 -1.13 -6.48 -6.73
CA LYS A 110 -0.44 -7.61 -6.08
C LYS A 110 -0.50 -7.53 -4.56
N LEU A 111 -0.41 -6.33 -4.02
CA LEU A 111 -0.58 -6.11 -2.58
C LEU A 111 -2.01 -6.46 -2.14
N LYS A 112 -3.05 -6.08 -2.91
CA LYS A 112 -4.44 -6.47 -2.62
C LYS A 112 -4.59 -7.98 -2.52
N GLU A 113 -4.06 -8.70 -3.50
CA GLU A 113 -4.10 -10.17 -3.53
C GLU A 113 -3.42 -10.77 -2.29
N ALA A 114 -2.23 -10.29 -1.95
CA ALA A 114 -1.52 -10.77 -0.77
C ALA A 114 -2.27 -10.49 0.54
N ILE A 115 -2.83 -9.30 0.71
CA ILE A 115 -3.62 -8.94 1.91
C ILE A 115 -4.86 -9.82 2.05
N ASN A 116 -5.56 -10.08 0.94
CA ASN A 116 -6.72 -10.99 0.91
C ASN A 116 -6.33 -12.43 1.29
N ILE A 117 -5.17 -12.92 0.81
CA ILE A 117 -4.64 -14.23 1.18
C ILE A 117 -4.34 -14.28 2.68
N ILE A 118 -3.65 -13.27 3.22
CA ILE A 118 -3.32 -13.19 4.66
C ILE A 118 -4.60 -13.22 5.51
N LEU A 119 -5.60 -12.41 5.17
CA LEU A 119 -6.88 -12.37 5.87
C LEU A 119 -7.60 -13.73 5.83
N SER A 120 -7.58 -14.40 4.68
CA SER A 120 -8.17 -15.73 4.51
C SER A 120 -7.44 -16.80 5.32
N ASP A 121 -6.11 -16.79 5.30
CA ASP A 121 -5.27 -17.73 6.06
C ASP A 121 -5.45 -17.55 7.56
N ILE A 122 -5.54 -16.30 8.04
CA ILE A 122 -5.88 -16.04 9.44
C ILE A 122 -7.25 -16.67 9.73
N LYS A 123 -8.30 -16.34 8.98
CA LYS A 123 -9.66 -16.87 9.19
C LYS A 123 -9.75 -18.40 9.18
N ASN A 124 -8.98 -19.08 8.33
CA ASN A 124 -9.00 -20.54 8.22
C ASN A 124 -8.19 -21.25 9.33
N ASN A 125 -7.30 -20.53 10.01
CA ASN A 125 -6.54 -21.03 11.17
C ASN A 125 -7.21 -20.63 12.51
N THR A 126 -8.53 -20.46 12.52
CA THR A 126 -9.39 -20.28 13.70
C THR A 126 -10.29 -21.49 13.84
#